data_AF-A0A7S0F3K0-F1
#
_entry.id   AF-A0A7S0F3K0-F1
#
_cell.length_a   1.000
_cell.length_b   1.000
_cell.length_c   1.000
_cell.angle_alpha   90.00
_cell.angle_beta   90.00
_cell.angle_gamma   90.00
#
_symmetry.space_group_name_H-M   'P 1'
#
loop_
_entity.id
_entity.type
_entity.pdbx_description
1 polymer ?
#
loop_
_entity_poly.entity_id
_entity_poly.type
_entity_poly.pdbx_seq_one_letter_code
_entity_poly.pdbx_strand_id
1 'polypeptide(L)'
;LGCPRNLIVDLLHLELVFLHVLLVGYGFGASFVALFMQLGGGIYTKAADVGADMCGKIESNIPEDDHRNPAVIADLVGDNVGDCAGSMADVFESIAAEIIGTMIHAGVIMKHVGASDMEGYMFFPLVVHAFDLIVSSVGIYLVRTAGDHECDQP
;
A
#
# COMPACT_ATOMS: atom_id res chain seq x y z
N LEU A 1 -27.58 45.25 -1.37
CA LEU A 1 -26.16 45.23 -0.96
C LEU A 1 -25.58 43.86 -1.32
N GLY A 2 -25.35 43.64 -2.62
CA GLY A 2 -24.84 42.39 -3.16
C GLY A 2 -23.33 42.49 -3.33
N CYS A 3 -22.58 41.68 -2.59
CA CYS A 3 -21.16 41.48 -2.83
C CYS A 3 -21.01 40.82 -4.21
N PRO A 4 -20.17 41.32 -5.15
CA PRO A 4 -19.87 40.60 -6.37
C PRO A 4 -19.08 39.35 -5.98
N ARG A 5 -19.78 38.22 -5.86
CA ARG A 5 -19.18 36.90 -5.77
C ARG A 5 -18.43 36.69 -7.06
N ASN A 6 -17.10 36.72 -6.99
CA ASN A 6 -16.25 36.62 -8.15
C ASN A 6 -16.47 35.25 -8.79
N LEU A 7 -17.11 35.21 -9.96
CA LEU A 7 -17.41 34.01 -10.72
C LEU A 7 -16.16 33.11 -10.90
N ILE A 8 -14.99 33.73 -11.00
CA ILE A 8 -13.68 33.07 -11.08
C ILE A 8 -13.35 32.29 -9.80
N VAL A 9 -13.64 32.85 -8.62
CA VAL A 9 -13.37 32.19 -7.33
C VAL A 9 -14.34 31.03 -7.10
N ASP A 10 -15.59 31.16 -7.52
CA ASP A 10 -16.57 30.07 -7.48
C ASP A 10 -16.19 28.93 -8.44
N LEU A 11 -15.65 29.26 -9.63
CA LEU A 11 -15.18 28.29 -10.62
C LEU A 11 -13.91 27.56 -10.13
N LEU A 12 -12.96 28.29 -9.52
CA LEU A 12 -11.78 27.72 -8.89
C LEU A 12 -12.14 26.81 -7.70
N HIS A 13 -13.17 27.19 -6.92
CA HIS A 13 -13.68 26.34 -5.85
C HIS A 13 -14.34 25.06 -6.37
N LEU A 14 -15.04 25.12 -7.50
CA LEU A 14 -15.68 23.95 -8.10
C LEU A 14 -14.62 22.95 -8.60
N GLU A 15 -13.58 23.44 -9.27
CA GLU A 15 -12.42 22.64 -9.71
C GLU A 15 -11.72 21.96 -8.53
N LEU A 16 -11.47 22.71 -7.45
CA LEU A 16 -10.80 22.18 -6.27
C LEU A 16 -11.66 21.11 -5.57
N VAL A 17 -12.96 21.35 -5.39
CA VAL A 17 -13.87 20.37 -4.76
C VAL A 17 -13.97 19.09 -5.60
N PHE A 18 -13.96 19.21 -6.92
CA PHE A 18 -13.96 18.05 -7.80
C PHE A 18 -12.68 17.21 -7.63
N LEU A 19 -11.51 17.85 -7.54
CA LEU A 19 -10.24 17.18 -7.26
C LEU A 19 -10.28 16.42 -5.92
N HIS A 20 -10.82 17.01 -4.85
CA HIS A 20 -10.93 16.34 -3.55
C HIS A 20 -11.79 15.07 -3.62
N VAL A 21 -12.93 15.14 -4.33
CA VAL A 21 -13.82 13.98 -4.48
C VAL A 21 -13.15 12.87 -5.28
N LEU A 22 -12.39 13.20 -6.33
CA LEU A 22 -11.62 12.22 -7.10
C LEU A 22 -10.53 11.56 -6.26
N LEU A 23 -9.80 12.33 -5.45
CA LEU A 23 -8.75 11.80 -4.56
C LEU A 23 -9.34 10.87 -3.49
N VAL A 24 -10.47 11.24 -2.89
CA VAL A 24 -11.18 10.36 -1.93
C VAL A 24 -11.63 9.07 -2.62
N GLY A 25 -12.13 9.15 -3.87
CA GLY A 25 -12.49 7.97 -4.65
C GLY A 25 -11.30 7.05 -4.93
N TYR A 26 -10.13 7.60 -5.23
CA TYR A 26 -8.90 6.84 -5.40
C TYR A 26 -8.49 6.13 -4.10
N GLY A 27 -8.45 6.86 -2.97
CA GLY A 27 -8.10 6.29 -1.68
C GLY A 27 -9.06 5.17 -1.27
N PHE A 28 -10.37 5.39 -1.41
CA PHE A 28 -11.37 4.37 -1.15
C PHE A 28 -11.18 3.11 -2.01
N GLY A 29 -10.91 3.28 -3.31
CA GLY A 29 -10.65 2.18 -4.22
C GLY A 29 -9.40 1.37 -3.85
N ALA A 30 -8.31 2.07 -3.47
CA ALA A 30 -7.08 1.46 -2.98
C ALA A 30 -7.35 0.61 -1.73
N SER A 31 -8.03 1.17 -0.71
CA SER A 31 -8.35 0.45 0.51
C SER A 31 -9.29 -0.72 0.29
N PHE A 32 -10.27 -0.57 -0.60
CA PHE A 32 -11.20 -1.64 -0.93
C PHE A 32 -10.49 -2.84 -1.55
N VAL A 33 -9.61 -2.60 -2.52
CA VAL A 33 -8.84 -3.67 -3.18
C VAL A 33 -7.83 -4.29 -2.20
N ALA A 34 -7.12 -3.48 -1.42
CA ALA A 34 -6.16 -3.95 -0.42
C ALA A 34 -6.82 -4.87 0.62
N LEU A 35 -8.02 -4.51 1.09
CA LEU A 35 -8.79 -5.33 2.02
C LEU A 35 -9.07 -6.73 1.47
N PHE A 36 -9.47 -6.85 0.20
CA PHE A 36 -9.71 -8.17 -0.40
C PHE A 36 -8.42 -8.94 -0.67
N MET A 37 -7.33 -8.27 -1.06
CA MET A 37 -6.05 -8.94 -1.27
C MET A 37 -5.46 -9.48 0.04
N GLN A 38 -5.51 -8.69 1.12
CA GLN A 38 -5.02 -9.11 2.43
C GLN A 38 -5.87 -10.23 3.04
N LEU A 39 -7.20 -10.08 3.05
CA LEU A 39 -8.08 -11.11 3.61
C LEU A 39 -8.06 -12.37 2.74
N GLY A 40 -8.15 -12.22 1.42
CA GLY A 40 -8.14 -13.35 0.49
C GLY A 40 -6.82 -14.11 0.51
N GLY A 41 -5.70 -13.40 0.37
CA GLY A 41 -4.37 -13.98 0.41
C GLY A 41 -4.00 -14.54 1.78
N GLY A 42 -4.36 -13.83 2.86
CA GLY A 42 -4.11 -14.28 4.23
C GLY A 42 -4.88 -15.56 4.59
N ILE A 43 -6.15 -15.67 4.19
CA ILE A 43 -6.91 -16.91 4.38
C ILE A 43 -6.31 -18.05 3.56
N TYR A 44 -5.95 -17.79 2.30
CA TYR A 44 -5.39 -18.82 1.41
C TYR A 44 -4.06 -19.34 1.97
N THR A 45 -3.12 -18.45 2.28
CA THR A 45 -1.79 -18.81 2.77
C THR A 45 -1.87 -19.53 4.10
N LYS A 46 -2.64 -19.03 5.07
CA LYS A 46 -2.69 -19.65 6.40
C LYS A 46 -3.48 -20.96 6.43
N ALA A 47 -4.47 -21.14 5.56
CA ALA A 47 -5.12 -22.42 5.43
C ALA A 47 -4.20 -23.48 4.79
N ALA A 48 -3.37 -23.08 3.82
CA ALA A 48 -2.42 -23.97 3.15
C ALA A 48 -1.25 -24.34 4.06
N ASP A 49 -0.58 -23.36 4.65
CA ASP A 49 0.53 -23.45 5.62
C ASP A 49 0.17 -24.39 6.78
N VAL A 50 -0.91 -24.08 7.52
CA VAL A 50 -1.34 -24.92 8.65
C VAL A 50 -1.75 -26.33 8.20
N GLY A 51 -2.35 -26.48 7.02
CA GLY A 51 -2.73 -27.79 6.48
C GLY A 51 -1.52 -28.63 6.09
N ALA A 52 -0.56 -28.03 5.39
CA ALA A 52 0.67 -28.67 4.94
C ALA A 52 1.52 -29.10 6.15
N ASP A 53 1.68 -28.22 7.13
CA ASP A 53 2.47 -28.48 8.33
C ASP A 53 1.86 -29.54 9.23
N MET A 54 0.56 -29.46 9.51
CA MET A 54 -0.07 -30.42 10.41
C MET A 54 -0.08 -31.83 9.81
N CYS A 55 -0.52 -31.98 8.55
CA CYS A 55 -0.57 -33.30 7.92
C CYS A 55 0.82 -33.84 7.54
N GLY A 56 1.76 -32.97 7.17
CA GLY A 56 3.12 -33.34 6.79
C GLY A 56 4.01 -33.62 8.01
N LYS A 57 4.31 -32.57 8.78
CA LYS A 57 5.27 -32.63 9.89
C LYS A 57 4.71 -33.42 11.07
N ILE A 58 3.46 -33.19 11.46
CA ILE A 58 2.91 -33.77 12.71
C ILE A 58 2.34 -35.17 12.50
N GLU A 59 1.52 -35.38 11.46
CA GLU A 59 0.84 -36.68 11.26
C GLU A 59 1.71 -37.68 10.49
N SER A 60 2.36 -37.24 9.41
CA SER A 60 3.11 -38.12 8.50
C SER A 60 4.61 -38.15 8.79
N ASN A 61 5.10 -37.29 9.68
CA ASN A 61 6.50 -37.13 10.06
C ASN A 61 7.44 -37.00 8.84
N ILE A 62 6.98 -36.27 7.83
CA ILE A 62 7.79 -35.90 6.66
C ILE A 62 8.32 -34.46 6.86
N PRO A 63 9.45 -34.11 6.23
CA PRO A 63 9.98 -32.75 6.28
C PRO A 63 8.98 -31.70 5.79
N GLU A 64 9.23 -30.46 6.20
CA GLU A 64 8.63 -29.26 5.61
C GLU A 64 8.86 -29.20 4.10
N ASP A 65 7.89 -28.67 3.36
CA ASP A 65 7.96 -28.50 1.91
C ASP A 65 8.29 -29.78 1.10
N ASP A 66 8.04 -30.95 1.69
CA ASP A 66 8.31 -32.20 1.03
C ASP A 66 7.37 -32.39 -0.18
N HIS A 67 7.95 -32.65 -1.35
CA HIS A 67 7.22 -32.87 -2.61
C HIS A 67 6.15 -33.97 -2.56
N ARG A 68 6.19 -34.87 -1.57
CA ARG A 68 5.17 -35.91 -1.34
C ARG A 68 3.90 -35.35 -0.70
N ASN A 69 3.97 -34.18 -0.07
CA ASN A 69 2.84 -33.50 0.51
C ASN A 69 2.11 -32.66 -0.57
N PRO A 70 0.87 -33.02 -0.95
CA PRO A 70 0.15 -32.32 -2.02
C PRO A 70 -0.21 -30.87 -1.64
N ALA A 71 -0.18 -30.50 -0.36
CA ALA A 71 -0.50 -29.16 0.10
C ALA A 71 0.63 -28.14 -0.13
N VAL A 72 1.86 -28.58 -0.37
CA VAL A 72 3.04 -27.69 -0.51
C VAL A 72 2.92 -26.72 -1.68
N ILE A 73 2.28 -27.14 -2.77
CA ILE A 73 2.03 -26.22 -3.89
C ILE A 73 1.09 -25.09 -3.48
N ALA A 74 0.07 -25.38 -2.67
CA ALA A 74 -0.84 -24.36 -2.17
C ALA A 74 -0.15 -23.44 -1.16
N ASP A 75 0.76 -23.98 -0.36
CA ASP A 75 1.53 -23.22 0.62
C ASP A 75 2.44 -22.19 -0.06
N LEU A 76 3.29 -22.64 -1.00
CA LEU A 76 4.19 -21.77 -1.75
C LEU A 76 3.45 -20.75 -2.64
N VAL A 77 2.27 -21.11 -3.17
CA VAL A 77 1.39 -20.14 -3.84
C VAL A 77 0.84 -19.14 -2.84
N GLY A 78 0.48 -19.62 -1.64
CA GLY A 78 0.03 -18.80 -0.53
C GLY A 78 1.02 -17.72 -0.15
N ASP A 79 2.30 -18.05 0.02
CA ASP A 79 3.35 -17.07 0.35
C ASP A 79 3.40 -15.92 -0.65
N ASN A 80 3.25 -16.23 -1.94
CA ASN A 80 3.25 -15.20 -2.98
C ASN A 80 1.95 -14.37 -2.97
N VAL A 81 0.80 -15.00 -2.75
CA VAL A 81 -0.50 -14.33 -2.81
C VAL A 81 -0.81 -13.53 -1.53
N GLY A 82 -0.48 -14.07 -0.37
CA GLY A 82 -0.67 -13.46 0.94
C GLY A 82 0.51 -12.57 1.31
N ASP A 83 1.64 -13.19 1.61
CA ASP A 83 2.79 -12.52 2.26
C ASP A 83 3.50 -11.52 1.32
N CYS A 84 3.43 -11.74 0.00
CA CYS A 84 3.94 -10.79 -0.98
C CYS A 84 2.85 -9.85 -1.51
N ALA A 85 1.88 -10.36 -2.28
CA ALA A 85 0.91 -9.49 -2.95
C ALA A 85 -0.02 -8.77 -1.96
N GLY A 86 -0.51 -9.46 -0.93
CA GLY A 86 -1.36 -8.87 0.12
C GLY A 86 -0.62 -7.78 0.90
N SER A 87 0.61 -8.05 1.33
CA SER A 87 1.43 -7.06 2.05
C SER A 87 1.83 -5.87 1.18
N MET A 88 2.12 -6.06 -0.11
CA MET A 88 2.36 -4.93 -1.02
C MET A 88 1.11 -4.07 -1.23
N ALA A 89 -0.07 -4.70 -1.28
CA ALA A 89 -1.34 -3.97 -1.38
C ALA A 89 -1.62 -3.10 -0.15
N ASP A 90 -1.29 -3.60 1.04
CA ASP A 90 -1.39 -2.86 2.30
C ASP A 90 -0.49 -1.61 2.30
N VAL A 91 0.78 -1.77 1.90
CA VAL A 91 1.73 -0.66 1.81
C VAL A 91 1.27 0.38 0.79
N PHE A 92 0.77 -0.06 -0.37
CA PHE A 92 0.23 0.85 -1.39
C PHE A 92 -0.97 1.65 -0.86
N GLU A 93 -1.90 0.99 -0.18
CA GLU A 93 -3.06 1.62 0.46
C GLU A 93 -2.64 2.72 1.44
N SER A 94 -1.71 2.40 2.33
CA SER A 94 -1.27 3.32 3.38
C SER A 94 -0.55 4.55 2.79
N ILE A 95 0.33 4.37 1.79
CA ILE A 95 1.01 5.48 1.11
C ILE A 95 0.01 6.35 0.33
N ALA A 96 -0.93 5.72 -0.38
CA ALA A 96 -1.99 6.44 -1.08
C ALA A 96 -2.84 7.28 -0.12
N ALA A 97 -3.24 6.70 1.01
CA ALA A 97 -4.02 7.37 2.05
C ALA A 97 -3.26 8.52 2.69
N GLU A 98 -1.97 8.36 2.96
CA GLU A 98 -1.09 9.41 3.50
C GLU A 98 -0.99 10.61 2.55
N ILE A 99 -0.70 10.36 1.26
CA ILE A 99 -0.59 11.40 0.24
C ILE A 99 -1.91 12.18 0.15
N ILE A 100 -3.02 11.46 -0.07
CA ILE A 100 -4.34 12.08 -0.26
C ILE A 100 -4.80 12.81 0.99
N GLY A 101 -4.64 12.19 2.16
CA GLY A 101 -4.98 12.80 3.44
C GLY A 101 -4.25 14.12 3.63
N THR A 102 -2.95 14.14 3.35
CA THR A 102 -2.12 15.35 3.45
C THR A 102 -2.52 16.42 2.42
N MET A 103 -2.81 16.04 1.18
CA MET A 103 -3.27 16.97 0.13
C MET A 103 -4.60 17.66 0.51
N ILE A 104 -5.57 16.87 0.99
CA ILE A 104 -6.87 17.37 1.46
C ILE A 104 -6.67 18.28 2.68
N HIS A 105 -5.85 17.86 3.63
CA HIS A 105 -5.56 18.62 4.83
C HIS A 105 -4.93 19.99 4.52
N ALA A 106 -3.93 20.02 3.64
CA ALA A 106 -3.31 21.25 3.16
C ALA A 106 -4.34 22.18 2.48
N GLY A 107 -5.17 21.65 1.58
CA GLY A 107 -6.23 22.42 0.92
C GLY A 107 -7.20 23.08 1.90
N VAL A 108 -7.60 22.36 2.96
CA VAL A 108 -8.51 22.88 4.00
C VAL A 108 -7.83 23.95 4.86
N ILE A 109 -6.60 23.73 5.32
CA ILE A 109 -5.89 24.68 6.18
C ILE A 109 -5.60 25.98 5.43
N MET A 110 -5.05 25.91 4.22
CA MET A 110 -4.68 27.11 3.47
C MET A 110 -5.90 27.98 3.14
N LYS A 111 -7.07 27.37 2.95
CA LYS A 111 -8.34 28.07 2.78
C LYS A 111 -8.72 28.88 4.03
N HIS A 112 -8.50 28.32 5.22
CA HIS A 112 -8.82 28.98 6.49
C HIS A 112 -7.85 30.12 6.81
N VAL A 113 -6.57 29.96 6.46
CA VAL A 113 -5.53 30.97 6.72
C VAL A 113 -5.52 32.08 5.67
N GLY A 114 -6.21 31.90 4.53
CA GLY A 114 -6.34 32.93 3.48
C GLY A 114 -5.05 33.16 2.70
N ALA A 115 -4.19 32.15 2.60
CA ALA A 115 -2.95 32.25 1.83
C ALA A 115 -3.23 32.26 0.32
N SER A 116 -2.42 33.02 -0.43
CA SER A 116 -2.50 33.12 -1.88
C SER A 116 -2.01 31.85 -2.59
N ASP A 117 -1.05 31.13 -2.02
CA ASP A 117 -0.32 30.05 -2.70
C ASP A 117 -0.85 28.65 -2.32
N MET A 118 -2.16 28.43 -2.41
CA MET A 118 -2.80 27.17 -1.98
C MET A 118 -2.31 25.94 -2.75
N GLU A 119 -1.98 26.10 -4.03
CA GLU A 119 -1.59 25.00 -4.92
C GLU A 119 -0.25 24.37 -4.51
N GLY A 120 0.74 25.20 -4.12
CA GLY A 120 2.07 24.71 -3.74
C GLY A 120 2.04 23.80 -2.51
N TYR A 121 1.25 24.15 -1.49
CA TYR A 121 1.11 23.33 -0.28
C TYR A 121 0.31 22.05 -0.53
N MET A 122 -0.63 22.07 -1.48
CA MET A 122 -1.38 20.88 -1.85
C MET A 122 -0.50 19.84 -2.55
N PHE A 123 0.40 20.27 -3.44
CA PHE A 123 1.29 19.34 -4.15
C PHE A 123 2.57 18.97 -3.39
N PHE A 124 2.87 19.67 -2.29
CA PHE A 124 4.02 19.40 -1.43
C PHE A 124 4.23 17.91 -1.07
N PRO A 125 3.22 17.15 -0.58
CA PRO A 125 3.40 15.73 -0.25
C PRO A 125 3.84 14.87 -1.45
N LEU A 126 3.40 15.20 -2.68
CA LEU A 126 3.84 14.47 -3.87
C LEU A 126 5.33 14.67 -4.14
N VAL A 127 5.84 15.88 -3.90
CA VAL A 127 7.27 16.18 -4.06
C VAL A 127 8.08 15.40 -3.03
N VAL A 128 7.63 15.38 -1.77
CA VAL A 128 8.29 14.62 -0.69
C VAL A 128 8.37 13.13 -1.05
N HIS A 129 7.26 12.50 -1.42
CA HIS A 129 7.27 11.08 -1.78
C HIS A 129 8.03 10.78 -3.08
N ALA A 130 8.15 11.73 -4.01
CA ALA A 130 9.05 11.56 -5.15
C ALA A 130 10.52 11.46 -4.72
N PHE A 131 10.93 12.19 -3.68
CA PHE A 131 12.25 12.04 -3.07
C PHE A 131 12.39 10.72 -2.31
N ASP A 132 11.35 10.25 -1.61
CA ASP A 132 11.37 8.96 -0.91
C ASP A 132 11.70 7.80 -1.84
N LEU A 133 11.17 7.81 -3.07
CA LEU A 133 11.49 6.80 -4.10
C LEU A 133 12.98 6.80 -4.48
N ILE A 134 13.58 7.98 -4.60
CA ILE A 134 15.01 8.12 -4.92
C ILE A 134 15.86 7.64 -3.74
N VAL A 135 15.54 8.08 -2.53
CA VAL A 135 16.26 7.71 -1.30
C VAL A 135 16.15 6.21 -1.06
N SER A 136 14.96 5.62 -1.21
CA SER A 136 14.72 4.18 -1.06
C SER A 136 15.47 3.37 -2.11
N SER A 137 15.49 3.83 -3.37
CA SER A 137 16.26 3.18 -4.44
C SER A 137 17.74 3.12 -4.10
N VAL A 138 18.32 4.25 -3.67
CA VAL A 138 19.73 4.31 -3.23
C VAL A 138 19.96 3.41 -2.02
N GLY A 139 19.03 3.39 -1.05
CA GLY A 139 19.09 2.51 0.11
C GLY A 139 19.18 1.03 -0.28
N ILE A 140 18.32 0.58 -1.20
CA ILE A 140 18.33 -0.80 -1.71
C ILE A 140 19.67 -1.15 -2.35
N TYR A 141 20.28 -0.24 -3.12
CA TYR A 141 21.60 -0.47 -3.73
C TYR A 141 22.75 -0.58 -2.72
N LEU A 142 22.60 0.00 -1.52
CA LEU A 142 23.63 -0.04 -0.48
C LEU A 142 23.53 -1.28 0.40
N VAL A 143 22.38 -1.94 0.45
CA VAL A 143 22.19 -3.18 1.22
C VAL A 143 23.06 -4.29 0.61
N ARG A 144 23.87 -4.92 1.46
CA ARG A 144 24.63 -6.13 1.15
C ARG A 144 24.24 -7.21 2.15
N THR A 145 23.81 -8.35 1.65
CA THR A 145 23.64 -9.56 2.47
C THR A 145 24.98 -10.27 2.59
N ALA A 146 25.30 -10.79 3.79
CA ALA A 146 26.42 -11.71 3.95
C ALA A 146 26.05 -13.03 3.23
N GLY A 147 27.01 -13.62 2.51
CA GLY A 147 26.75 -14.71 1.57
C GLY A 147 26.07 -15.94 2.18
N ASP A 148 25.18 -16.54 1.39
CA ASP A 148 24.38 -17.71 1.70
C ASP A 148 25.23 -19.00 1.75
N HIS A 149 25.97 -19.19 2.84
CA HIS A 149 26.68 -20.44 3.11
C HIS A 149 26.15 -21.14 4.37
N GLU A 150 24.84 -21.40 4.49
CA GLU A 150 24.37 -22.22 5.63
C GLU A 150 23.04 -22.98 5.49
N CYS A 151 22.44 -23.12 4.30
CA CYS A 151 21.24 -23.97 4.13
C CYS A 151 21.46 -25.32 3.42
N ASP A 152 22.67 -25.62 2.96
CA ASP A 152 23.04 -26.98 2.52
C ASP A 152 23.85 -27.67 3.65
N GLN A 153 23.17 -28.16 4.67
CA GLN A 153 23.72 -29.24 5.50
C GLN A 153 22.82 -30.48 5.40
N PRO A 154 23.41 -31.67 5.16
CA PRO A 154 22.71 -32.87 4.72
C PRO A 154 21.82 -33.52 5.80
#